data_AF-A0A3M1Q9L8-F1
#
_entry.id   AF-A0A3M1Q9L8-F1
#
_cell.length_a   1.000
_cell.length_b   1.000
_cell.length_c   1.000
_cell.angle_alpha   90.00
_cell.angle_beta   90.00
_cell.angle_gamma   90.00
#
_symmetry.space_group_name_H-M   'P 1'
#
loop_
_entity.id
_entity.type
_entity.pdbx_description
1 polymer ?
#
loop_
_entity_poly.entity_id
_entity_poly.type
_entity_poly.pdbx_seq_one_letter_code
_entity_poly.pdbx_strand_id
1 'polypeptide(L)'
;MCYTPCRALLSRLCMRRRRARQWQRYKGRKVMNDALIALAWTAALAGVLWLPYVLARMQVWGLKKTLDNPDPNAPALPDWAQRAQRAHANLTENLVHFAALVLLAQILGIAASIALFAVIFFWARLAHAVIYILGIPVLRTLAFLVGWVAEVLIFLKVIAALYGG
;
A
#
# COMPACT_ATOMS: atom_id res chain seq x y z
N MET A 1 -10.59 -61.76 19.00
CA MET A 1 -10.02 -60.47 19.46
C MET A 1 -8.82 -60.12 18.59
N CYS A 2 -8.94 -59.23 17.60
CA CYS A 2 -7.80 -58.54 16.96
C CYS A 2 -8.32 -57.48 15.96
N TYR A 3 -7.48 -56.48 15.68
CA TYR A 3 -7.58 -55.44 14.63
C TYR A 3 -8.29 -54.10 14.96
N THR A 4 -7.62 -53.22 15.71
CA THR A 4 -7.83 -51.75 15.59
C THR A 4 -6.63 -50.80 15.78
N PRO A 5 -5.34 -51.19 15.92
CA PRO A 5 -4.28 -50.19 16.08
C PRO A 5 -3.99 -49.39 14.79
N CYS A 6 -4.18 -50.00 13.61
CA CYS A 6 -3.87 -49.37 12.32
C CYS A 6 -4.80 -48.20 11.97
N ARG A 7 -6.10 -48.28 12.30
CA ARG A 7 -7.08 -47.19 12.05
C ARG A 7 -6.82 -45.94 12.90
N ALA A 8 -6.39 -46.10 14.15
CA ALA A 8 -6.11 -44.97 15.05
C ALA A 8 -4.81 -44.23 14.67
N LEU A 9 -3.79 -44.95 14.18
CA LEU A 9 -2.56 -44.33 13.69
C LEU A 9 -2.80 -43.60 12.35
N LEU A 10 -3.54 -44.23 11.44
CA LEU A 10 -3.94 -43.63 10.16
C LEU A 10 -4.83 -42.39 10.34
N SER A 11 -5.74 -42.38 11.33
CA SER A 11 -6.58 -41.21 11.64
C SER A 11 -5.75 -40.05 12.22
N ARG A 12 -4.78 -40.34 13.10
CA ARG A 12 -3.82 -39.33 13.62
C ARG A 12 -2.94 -38.75 12.51
N LEU A 13 -2.42 -39.58 11.61
CA LEU A 13 -1.62 -39.13 10.46
C LEU A 13 -2.47 -38.34 9.44
N CYS A 14 -3.72 -38.74 9.20
CA CYS A 14 -4.68 -38.00 8.37
C CYS A 14 -5.01 -36.63 8.99
N MET A 15 -5.25 -36.56 10.30
CA MET A 15 -5.44 -35.31 11.05
C MET A 15 -4.21 -34.40 10.99
N ARG A 16 -3.00 -34.97 11.11
CA ARG A 16 -1.73 -34.22 11.00
C ARG A 16 -1.52 -33.68 9.58
N ARG A 17 -1.83 -34.47 8.54
CA ARG A 17 -1.81 -34.04 7.13
C ARG A 17 -2.90 -33.00 6.82
N ARG A 18 -4.08 -33.09 7.41
CA ARG A 18 -5.15 -32.08 7.29
C ARG A 18 -4.71 -30.75 7.90
N ARG A 19 -4.14 -30.76 9.11
CA ARG A 19 -3.59 -29.56 9.76
C ARG A 19 -2.50 -28.90 8.92
N ALA A 20 -1.55 -29.66 8.39
CA ALA A 20 -0.48 -29.12 7.55
C ALA A 20 -1.04 -28.43 6.27
N ARG A 21 -2.02 -29.04 5.60
CA ARG A 21 -2.70 -28.43 4.43
C ARG A 21 -3.50 -27.18 4.80
N GLN A 22 -4.16 -27.20 5.95
CA GLN A 22 -4.91 -26.04 6.45
C GLN A 22 -3.96 -24.87 6.77
N TRP A 23 -2.79 -25.15 7.34
CA TRP A 23 -1.73 -24.16 7.57
C TRP A 23 -1.20 -23.53 6.29
N GLN A 24 -0.96 -24.34 5.24
CA GLN A 24 -0.53 -23.86 3.92
C GLN A 24 -1.58 -22.91 3.29
N ARG A 25 -2.87 -23.30 3.33
CA ARG A 25 -3.97 -22.45 2.86
C ARG A 25 -4.11 -21.16 3.66
N TYR A 26 -3.98 -21.23 4.98
CA TYR A 26 -4.01 -20.05 5.85
C TYR A 26 -2.85 -19.10 5.54
N LYS A 27 -1.62 -19.63 5.41
CA LYS A 27 -0.43 -18.84 5.06
C LYS A 27 -0.60 -18.15 3.70
N GLY A 28 -1.07 -18.88 2.69
CA GLY A 28 -1.35 -18.32 1.36
C GLY A 28 -2.40 -17.21 1.41
N ARG A 29 -3.51 -17.43 2.15
CA ARG A 29 -4.55 -16.40 2.34
C ARG A 29 -4.01 -15.15 3.03
N LYS A 30 -3.22 -15.31 4.10
CA LYS A 30 -2.59 -14.17 4.78
C LYS A 30 -1.74 -13.36 3.81
N VAL A 31 -0.86 -14.01 3.05
CA VAL A 31 0.05 -13.32 2.12
C VAL A 31 -0.73 -12.61 1.00
N MET A 32 -1.79 -13.22 0.45
CA MET A 32 -2.65 -12.54 -0.53
C MET A 32 -3.32 -11.30 0.07
N ASN A 33 -3.79 -11.40 1.32
CA ASN A 33 -4.41 -10.28 2.01
C ASN A 33 -3.41 -9.14 2.25
N ASP A 34 -2.12 -9.43 2.46
CA ASP A 34 -1.11 -8.40 2.73
C ASP A 34 -1.00 -7.39 1.58
N ALA A 35 -1.13 -7.82 0.32
CA ALA A 35 -1.14 -6.93 -0.85
C ALA A 35 -2.35 -5.97 -0.82
N LEU A 36 -3.55 -6.48 -0.53
CA LEU A 36 -4.78 -5.69 -0.45
C LEU A 36 -4.80 -4.78 0.78
N ILE A 37 -4.24 -5.24 1.90
CA ILE A 37 -4.08 -4.44 3.12
C ILE A 37 -3.14 -3.26 2.83
N ALA A 38 -2.03 -3.49 2.14
CA ALA A 38 -1.13 -2.42 1.73
C ALA A 38 -1.81 -1.41 0.80
N LEU A 39 -2.64 -1.87 -0.15
CA LEU A 39 -3.48 -1.00 -0.97
C LEU A 39 -4.44 -0.16 -0.13
N ALA A 40 -5.17 -0.78 0.80
CA ALA A 40 -6.10 -0.08 1.66
C ALA A 40 -5.41 0.99 2.52
N TRP A 41 -4.26 0.68 3.12
CA TRP A 41 -3.49 1.64 3.91
C TRP A 41 -2.89 2.77 3.06
N THR A 42 -2.47 2.48 1.83
CA THR A 42 -1.96 3.51 0.90
C THR A 42 -3.09 4.46 0.48
N ALA A 43 -4.28 3.94 0.21
CA ALA A 43 -5.47 4.75 -0.08
C ALA A 43 -5.88 5.60 1.13
N ALA A 44 -5.86 5.04 2.34
CA ALA A 44 -6.11 5.78 3.57
C ALA A 44 -5.07 6.89 3.79
N LEU A 45 -3.79 6.61 3.54
CA LEU A 45 -2.72 7.61 3.61
C LEU A 45 -3.01 8.78 2.66
N ALA A 46 -3.34 8.51 1.39
CA ALA A 46 -3.72 9.56 0.44
C ALA A 46 -4.93 10.38 0.94
N GLY A 47 -5.96 9.70 1.45
CA GLY A 47 -7.15 10.35 2.02
C GLY A 47 -6.91 11.20 3.26
N VAL A 48 -5.76 11.08 3.93
CA VAL A 48 -5.41 11.82 5.15
C VAL A 48 -4.37 12.92 4.89
N LEU A 49 -3.52 12.79 3.85
CA LEU A 49 -2.45 13.75 3.56
C LEU A 49 -2.92 15.17 3.20
N TRP A 50 -4.22 15.37 2.96
CA TRP A 50 -4.76 16.70 2.75
C TRP A 50 -4.93 17.52 4.04
N LEU A 51 -5.06 16.86 5.19
CA LEU A 51 -5.33 17.51 6.47
C LEU A 51 -4.25 18.53 6.85
N PRO A 52 -2.94 18.24 6.79
CA PRO A 52 -1.92 19.17 7.26
C PRO A 52 -1.96 20.52 6.54
N TYR A 53 -2.08 20.54 5.20
CA TYR A 53 -2.11 21.80 4.47
C TYR A 53 -3.47 22.50 4.51
N VAL A 54 -4.58 21.80 4.75
CA VAL A 54 -5.86 22.47 5.04
C VAL A 54 -5.84 23.12 6.42
N LEU A 55 -5.27 22.48 7.43
CA LEU A 55 -5.09 23.11 8.74
C LEU A 55 -4.22 24.37 8.63
N ALA A 56 -3.16 24.33 7.82
CA ALA A 56 -2.37 25.53 7.51
C ALA A 56 -3.21 26.62 6.82
N ARG A 57 -4.06 26.26 5.85
CA ARG A 57 -5.00 27.22 5.21
C ARG A 57 -5.93 27.86 6.23
N MET A 58 -6.51 27.06 7.14
CA MET A 58 -7.37 27.58 8.20
C MET A 58 -6.62 28.54 9.14
N GLN A 59 -5.36 28.26 9.47
CA GLN A 59 -4.54 29.12 10.32
C GLN A 59 -4.14 30.43 9.64
N VAL A 60 -3.80 30.40 8.35
CA VAL A 60 -3.25 31.56 7.62
C VAL A 60 -4.34 32.41 6.97
N TRP A 61 -5.35 31.77 6.37
CA TRP A 61 -6.43 32.46 5.64
C TRP A 61 -7.67 32.67 6.50
N GLY A 62 -7.82 31.90 7.59
CA GLY A 62 -9.06 31.80 8.34
C GLY A 62 -10.06 30.82 7.71
N LEU A 63 -11.01 30.36 8.51
CA LEU A 63 -12.00 29.36 8.09
C LEU A 63 -12.87 29.84 6.92
N LYS A 64 -13.32 31.09 6.96
CA LYS A 64 -14.22 31.66 5.93
C LYS A 64 -13.56 31.68 4.55
N LYS A 65 -12.30 32.12 4.44
CA LYS A 65 -11.56 32.12 3.18
C LYS A 65 -11.15 30.70 2.74
N THR A 66 -10.94 29.78 3.67
CA THR A 66 -10.60 28.38 3.34
C THR A 66 -11.78 27.65 2.69
N LEU A 67 -13.01 28.03 3.03
CA LEU A 67 -14.24 27.47 2.47
C LEU A 67 -14.72 28.21 1.20
N ASP A 68 -14.08 29.33 0.84
CA ASP A 68 -14.42 30.12 -0.33
C ASP A 68 -13.77 29.53 -1.60
N ASN A 69 -14.13 30.08 -2.76
CA ASN A 69 -13.52 29.72 -4.03
C ASN A 69 -12.01 30.04 -4.07
N PRO A 70 -11.23 29.35 -4.93
CA PRO A 70 -9.80 29.63 -5.08
C PRO A 70 -9.53 31.11 -5.39
N ASP A 71 -8.79 31.78 -4.50
CA ASP A 71 -8.39 33.17 -4.64
C ASP A 71 -6.91 33.26 -5.06
N PRO A 72 -6.59 33.77 -6.27
CA PRO A 72 -5.21 33.97 -6.71
C PRO A 72 -4.40 34.93 -5.84
N ASN A 73 -5.08 35.80 -5.08
CA ASN A 73 -4.48 36.79 -4.18
C ASN A 73 -4.40 36.29 -2.73
N ALA A 74 -4.69 35.00 -2.48
CA ALA A 74 -4.59 34.43 -1.14
C ALA A 74 -3.15 34.53 -0.59
N PRO A 75 -2.97 34.81 0.72
CA PRO A 75 -1.66 34.84 1.33
C PRO A 75 -0.87 33.54 1.09
N ALA A 76 0.44 33.64 0.89
CA ALA A 76 1.28 32.46 0.72
C ALA A 76 1.22 31.55 1.96
N LEU A 77 1.09 30.25 1.74
CA LEU A 77 1.17 29.26 2.81
C LEU A 77 2.62 29.02 3.24
N PRO A 78 2.87 28.65 4.51
CA PRO A 78 4.18 28.20 4.96
C PRO A 78 4.76 27.12 4.06
N ASP A 79 6.08 27.12 3.88
CA ASP A 79 6.74 26.20 2.94
C ASP A 79 6.43 24.73 3.23
N TRP A 80 6.30 24.34 4.51
CA TRP A 80 5.94 22.97 4.89
C TRP A 80 4.55 22.57 4.39
N ALA A 81 3.59 23.50 4.34
CA ALA A 81 2.24 23.24 3.89
C ALA A 81 2.19 23.12 2.36
N GLN A 82 2.96 23.95 1.66
CA GLN A 82 3.15 23.81 0.21
C GLN A 82 3.81 22.46 -0.13
N ARG A 83 4.80 22.03 0.65
CA ARG A 83 5.41 20.70 0.50
C ARG A 83 4.42 19.57 0.80
N ALA A 84 3.56 19.71 1.81
CA ALA A 84 2.50 18.75 2.12
C ALA A 84 1.51 18.61 0.96
N GLN A 85 1.11 19.73 0.33
CA GLN A 85 0.25 19.70 -0.86
C GLN A 85 0.91 18.96 -2.02
N ARG A 86 2.20 19.20 -2.27
CA ARG A 86 2.96 18.47 -3.32
C ARG A 86 3.13 16.99 -2.98
N ALA A 87 3.34 16.65 -1.71
CA ALA A 87 3.44 15.26 -1.26
C ALA A 87 2.11 14.51 -1.43
N HIS A 88 0.98 15.16 -1.14
CA HIS A 88 -0.35 14.61 -1.38
C HIS A 88 -0.59 14.38 -2.88
N ALA A 89 -0.36 15.39 -3.72
CA ALA A 89 -0.52 15.27 -5.17
C ALA A 89 0.32 14.12 -5.75
N ASN A 90 1.59 14.01 -5.33
CA ASN A 90 2.46 12.92 -5.75
C ASN A 90 1.89 11.54 -5.37
N LEU A 91 1.39 11.37 -4.13
CA LEU A 91 0.79 10.10 -3.74
C LEU A 91 -0.48 9.80 -4.54
N THR A 92 -1.35 10.78 -4.78
CA THR A 92 -2.58 10.57 -5.55
C THR A 92 -2.31 10.17 -7.00
N GLU A 93 -1.31 10.75 -7.63
CA GLU A 93 -0.89 10.39 -9.00
C GLU A 93 -0.35 8.96 -9.07
N ASN A 94 0.41 8.53 -8.06
CA ASN A 94 1.00 7.19 -8.04
C ASN A 94 -0.02 6.12 -7.58
N LEU A 95 -1.00 6.50 -6.76
CA LEU A 95 -2.01 5.57 -6.22
C LEU A 95 -2.84 4.90 -7.33
N VAL A 96 -3.17 5.63 -8.40
CA VAL A 96 -4.00 5.09 -9.50
C VAL A 96 -3.31 3.90 -10.18
N HIS A 97 -2.03 4.06 -10.51
CA HIS A 97 -1.22 3.02 -11.14
C HIS A 97 -1.04 1.82 -10.21
N PHE A 98 -0.64 2.07 -8.95
CA PHE A 98 -0.46 1.04 -7.95
C PHE A 98 -1.75 0.24 -7.68
N ALA A 99 -2.88 0.92 -7.53
CA ALA A 99 -4.17 0.27 -7.31
C ALA A 99 -4.57 -0.62 -8.49
N ALA A 100 -4.43 -0.13 -9.72
CA ALA A 100 -4.73 -0.90 -10.93
C ALA A 100 -3.90 -2.20 -10.98
N LEU A 101 -2.59 -2.12 -10.70
CA LEU A 101 -1.70 -3.27 -10.72
C LEU A 101 -2.00 -4.29 -9.61
N VAL A 102 -2.24 -3.84 -8.38
CA VAL A 102 -2.56 -4.73 -7.25
C VAL A 102 -3.90 -5.44 -7.47
N LEU A 103 -4.92 -4.73 -7.96
CA LEU A 103 -6.22 -5.32 -8.27
C LEU A 103 -6.12 -6.31 -9.45
N LEU A 104 -5.36 -5.99 -10.49
CA LEU A 104 -5.12 -6.92 -11.59
C LEU A 104 -4.38 -8.18 -11.11
N ALA A 105 -3.36 -8.05 -10.28
CA ALA A 105 -2.68 -9.18 -9.65
C ALA A 105 -3.63 -10.04 -8.78
N GLN A 106 -4.61 -9.42 -8.14
CA GLN A 106 -5.65 -10.12 -7.40
C GLN A 106 -6.57 -10.93 -8.31
N ILE A 107 -6.98 -10.36 -9.45
CA ILE A 107 -7.80 -11.03 -10.47
C ILE A 107 -7.04 -12.22 -11.09
N LEU A 108 -5.75 -12.04 -11.38
CA LEU A 108 -4.87 -13.08 -11.92
C LEU A 108 -4.49 -14.17 -10.90
N GLY A 109 -4.90 -14.04 -9.63
CA GLY A 109 -4.58 -15.01 -8.59
C GLY A 109 -3.11 -15.01 -8.13
N ILE A 110 -2.34 -13.98 -8.49
CA ILE A 110 -0.90 -13.85 -8.18
C ILE A 110 -0.63 -12.88 -7.02
N ALA A 111 -1.65 -12.42 -6.29
CA ALA A 111 -1.52 -11.46 -5.19
C ALA A 111 -0.46 -11.84 -4.15
N ALA A 112 -0.30 -13.13 -3.85
CA ALA A 112 0.72 -13.59 -2.91
C ALA A 112 2.17 -13.30 -3.40
N SER A 113 2.39 -13.28 -4.72
CA SER A 113 3.71 -13.05 -5.31
C SER A 113 4.14 -11.58 -5.28
N ILE A 114 3.19 -10.66 -5.13
CA ILE A 114 3.42 -9.21 -5.09
C ILE A 114 3.33 -8.60 -3.69
N ALA A 115 2.91 -9.39 -2.69
CA ALA A 115 2.62 -8.90 -1.34
C ALA A 115 3.76 -8.11 -0.70
N LEU A 116 5.00 -8.61 -0.81
CA LEU A 116 6.17 -7.90 -0.29
C LEU A 116 6.37 -6.54 -0.96
N PHE A 117 6.25 -6.47 -2.28
CA PHE A 117 6.41 -5.21 -3.03
C PHE A 117 5.31 -4.21 -2.68
N ALA A 118 4.07 -4.68 -2.51
CA ALA A 118 2.97 -3.83 -2.08
C ALA A 118 3.20 -3.22 -0.69
N VAL A 119 3.71 -4.02 0.26
CA VAL A 119 4.07 -3.53 1.60
C VAL A 119 5.23 -2.53 1.53
N ILE A 120 6.26 -2.79 0.72
CA ILE A 120 7.38 -1.86 0.51
C ILE A 120 6.87 -0.54 -0.07
N PHE A 121 5.97 -0.59 -1.06
CA PHE A 121 5.36 0.60 -1.65
C PHE A 121 4.69 1.48 -0.60
N PHE A 122 3.85 0.89 0.27
CA PHE A 122 3.18 1.63 1.34
C PHE A 122 4.18 2.35 2.26
N TRP A 123 5.18 1.64 2.79
CA TRP A 123 6.16 2.23 3.70
C TRP A 123 7.04 3.27 3.03
N ALA A 124 7.41 3.05 1.77
CA ALA A 124 8.16 4.02 0.98
C ALA A 124 7.36 5.32 0.78
N ARG A 125 6.05 5.23 0.54
CA ARG A 125 5.18 6.41 0.40
C ARG A 125 4.93 7.13 1.71
N LEU A 126 4.79 6.40 2.81
CA LEU A 126 4.70 6.99 4.14
C LEU A 126 5.98 7.76 4.48
N ALA A 127 7.14 7.14 4.29
CA ALA A 127 8.44 7.77 4.50
C ALA A 127 8.62 8.98 3.58
N HIS A 128 8.31 8.85 2.29
CA HIS A 128 8.38 9.94 1.33
C HIS A 128 7.53 11.14 1.77
N ALA A 129 6.27 10.92 2.16
CA ALA A 129 5.38 11.98 2.59
C ALA A 129 5.94 12.73 3.81
N VAL A 130 6.39 12.01 4.84
CA VAL A 130 6.97 12.61 6.05
C VAL A 130 8.24 13.41 5.72
N ILE A 131 9.18 12.81 5.00
CA ILE A 131 10.45 13.43 4.62
C ILE A 131 10.24 14.68 3.76
N TYR A 132 9.27 14.63 2.83
CA TYR A 132 8.96 15.75 1.95
C TYR A 132 8.32 16.90 2.73
N ILE A 133 7.40 16.63 3.66
CA ILE A 133 6.81 17.67 4.52
C ILE A 133 7.91 18.36 5.35
N LEU A 134 8.82 17.58 5.95
CA LEU A 134 9.97 18.09 6.70
C LEU A 134 10.98 18.87 5.84
N GLY A 135 10.93 18.72 4.53
CA GLY A 135 11.78 19.47 3.60
C GLY A 135 13.21 18.95 3.50
N ILE A 136 13.44 17.67 3.83
CA ILE A 136 14.78 17.07 3.75
C ILE A 136 15.05 16.68 2.28
N PRO A 137 15.99 17.36 1.59
CA PRO A 137 16.32 17.04 0.21
C PRO A 137 17.02 15.68 0.10
N VAL A 138 17.07 15.12 -1.11
CA VAL A 138 17.68 13.82 -1.44
C VAL A 138 16.96 12.61 -0.84
N LEU A 139 16.71 12.58 0.47
CA LEU A 139 16.01 11.48 1.14
C LEU A 139 14.61 11.26 0.57
N ARG A 140 13.89 12.34 0.23
CA ARG A 140 12.58 12.23 -0.43
C ARG A 140 12.71 11.48 -1.76
N THR A 141 13.75 11.75 -2.54
CA THR A 141 13.95 11.15 -3.85
C THR A 141 14.30 9.67 -3.71
N LEU A 142 15.14 9.32 -2.73
CA LEU A 142 15.44 7.92 -2.43
C LEU A 142 14.18 7.15 -2.00
N ALA A 143 13.36 7.73 -1.11
CA ALA A 143 12.10 7.11 -0.69
C ALA A 143 11.12 6.94 -1.87
N PHE A 144 11.02 7.95 -2.75
CA PHE A 144 10.24 7.85 -3.98
C PHE A 144 10.74 6.72 -4.88
N LEU A 145 12.06 6.63 -5.10
CA LEU A 145 12.67 5.59 -5.95
C LEU A 145 12.40 4.18 -5.40
N VAL A 146 12.47 3.97 -4.10
CA VAL A 146 12.12 2.67 -3.48
C VAL A 146 10.67 2.30 -3.79
N GLY A 147 9.74 3.25 -3.64
CA GLY A 147 8.34 3.04 -3.98
C GLY A 147 8.14 2.74 -5.47
N TRP A 148 8.80 3.50 -6.34
CA TRP A 148 8.73 3.31 -7.78
C TRP A 148 9.30 1.95 -8.22
N VAL A 149 10.43 1.51 -7.66
CA VAL A 149 10.99 0.18 -7.94
C VAL A 149 10.03 -0.92 -7.50
N ALA A 150 9.41 -0.79 -6.33
CA ALA A 150 8.41 -1.75 -5.88
C ALA A 150 7.24 -1.85 -6.86
N GLU A 151 6.75 -0.73 -7.37
CA GLU A 151 5.69 -0.68 -8.37
C GLU A 151 6.10 -1.32 -9.70
N VAL A 152 7.31 -1.05 -10.20
CA VAL A 152 7.86 -1.71 -11.40
C VAL A 152 7.93 -3.21 -11.22
N LEU A 153 8.36 -3.70 -10.04
CA LEU A 153 8.42 -5.13 -9.77
C LEU A 153 7.02 -5.78 -9.76
N ILE A 154 6.00 -5.09 -9.26
CA ILE A 154 4.60 -5.54 -9.36
C ILE A 154 4.18 -5.64 -10.82
N PHE A 155 4.44 -4.58 -11.60
CA PHE A 155 4.14 -4.58 -13.04
C PHE A 155 4.79 -5.75 -13.77
N LEU A 156 6.08 -6.00 -13.54
CA LEU A 156 6.80 -7.12 -14.17
C LEU A 156 6.20 -8.48 -13.78
N LYS A 157 5.74 -8.65 -12.53
CA LYS A 157 5.05 -9.88 -12.10
C LYS A 157 3.71 -10.07 -12.81
N VAL A 158 2.95 -8.99 -12.98
CA VAL A 158 1.68 -9.01 -13.72
C VAL A 158 1.89 -9.37 -15.18
N ILE A 159 2.84 -8.72 -15.86
CA ILE A 159 3.17 -9.00 -17.26
C ILE A 159 3.66 -10.44 -17.43
N ALA A 160 4.55 -10.91 -16.55
CA ALA A 160 5.03 -12.29 -16.59
C ALA A 160 3.89 -13.31 -16.45
N ALA A 161 2.87 -13.02 -15.62
CA ALA A 161 1.72 -13.91 -15.48
C ALA A 161 0.79 -13.90 -16.70
N LEU A 162 0.74 -12.79 -17.46
CA LEU A 162 -0.08 -12.69 -18.67
C LEU A 162 0.55 -13.40 -19.88
N TYR A 163 1.87 -13.34 -20.03
CA TYR A 163 2.57 -13.97 -21.16
C TYR A 163 3.13 -15.37 -20.86
N GLY A 164 3.32 -15.70 -19.58
CA GLY A 164 3.92 -16.96 -19.13
C GLY A 164 2.91 -17.99 -18.59
N GLY A 165 1.60 -17.74 -18.75
CA GLY A 165 0.53 -18.71 -18.51
C GLY A 165 0.18 -19.47 -19.77
#